data_AF-A0A6A4V5S9-F1
#
_entry.id   AF-A0A6A4V5S9-F1
#
_cell.length_a   1.000
_cell.length_b   1.000
_cell.length_c   1.000
_cell.angle_alpha   90.00
_cell.angle_beta   90.00
_cell.angle_gamma   90.00
#
_symmetry.space_group_name_H-M   'P 1'
#
loop_
_entity.id
_entity.type
_entity.pdbx_description
1 polymer ?
#
loop_
_entity_poly.entity_id
_entity_poly.type
_entity_poly.pdbx_seq_one_letter_code
_entity_poly.pdbx_strand_id
1 'polypeptide(L)'
;MTGWKRSVTIWPARDCVPLVVASKRLSQEQYTEFEQRYNAAKLSVTDRAAKVSAVVESLEREMELLCLTGVEDRLQDHVRPTLELLRNAGIKTWMLTGDKLETASCIAQSSRLVSRSQNLHIFPAISTRAEAHQELNAFRRKNDCALVIKGDALEICLRYYELEFMELACACPAVVVCRCSPTQKASVVQLIQRHTGKRTAAIGDGGNDVSMIQAADCGIGIVGKEGKQASLAADFSIIQFCHLARLLLVHGRYSYHRSASLSQFVIHRGLIISTMQAVFSSVFYFASIALYQGILMIGYATLYTNMPVFSLVLDRDVPAKIALTYPELYKELTKGRSLSYKTFFLWVAISIYQGGILMYGAIWLFEDEFIHIVSISFSALIVTELLMVALTIRTWHYLMAAAEIASFTIYIISMAILKDVFDREFIQSLDFLWKVLAITLVSCLPLYVLKFLTRRFSPPSYTKLT
;
A
#
# COMPACT_ATOMS: atom_id res chain seq x y z
N MET A 1 48.02 21.93 -11.87
CA MET A 1 46.64 21.34 -11.90
C MET A 1 46.28 20.46 -10.69
N THR A 2 47.01 20.50 -9.56
CA THR A 2 47.03 19.38 -8.60
C THR A 2 46.52 19.64 -7.16
N GLY A 3 46.21 20.88 -6.77
CA GLY A 3 45.71 21.20 -5.42
C GLY A 3 44.18 21.20 -5.28
N TRP A 4 43.48 21.90 -6.18
CA TRP A 4 42.05 22.21 -6.04
C TRP A 4 41.11 21.01 -6.16
N LYS A 5 41.42 20.06 -7.06
CA LYS A 5 40.65 18.81 -7.17
C LYS A 5 40.65 18.05 -5.84
N ARG A 6 41.78 18.03 -5.11
CA ARG A 6 41.85 17.40 -3.78
C ARG A 6 40.95 18.13 -2.78
N SER A 7 40.98 19.46 -2.69
CA SER A 7 40.15 20.20 -1.73
C SER A 7 38.64 20.04 -1.95
N VAL A 8 38.18 19.98 -3.21
CA VAL A 8 36.78 19.68 -3.56
C VAL A 8 36.41 18.22 -3.25
N THR A 9 37.36 17.30 -3.41
CA THR A 9 37.15 15.86 -3.10
C THR A 9 37.20 15.57 -1.58
N ILE A 10 37.89 16.42 -0.80
CA ILE A 10 38.11 16.26 0.65
C ILE A 10 37.02 16.96 1.49
N TRP A 11 36.31 17.94 0.95
CA TRP A 11 35.19 18.57 1.64
C TRP A 11 34.09 17.54 1.98
N PRO A 12 33.39 17.66 3.11
CA PRO A 12 32.26 16.79 3.47
C PRO A 12 31.02 17.14 2.62
N ALA A 13 31.20 17.33 1.31
CA ALA A 13 30.19 17.72 0.32
C ALA A 13 29.28 16.55 -0.09
N ARG A 14 29.01 15.60 0.81
CA ARG A 14 28.11 14.48 0.50
C ARG A 14 26.63 14.85 0.62
N ASP A 15 26.33 15.94 1.33
CA ASP A 15 24.95 16.37 1.61
C ASP A 15 24.66 17.80 1.10
N CYS A 16 25.62 18.47 0.42
CA CYS A 16 25.47 19.86 -0.05
C CYS A 16 25.85 19.99 -1.52
N VAL A 17 25.22 20.94 -2.23
CA VAL A 17 25.63 21.34 -3.59
C VAL A 17 26.82 22.29 -3.48
N PRO A 18 28.01 21.93 -3.98
CA PRO A 18 29.18 22.80 -3.92
C PRO A 18 29.10 23.89 -4.98
N LEU A 19 29.45 25.11 -4.58
CA LEU A 19 29.63 26.28 -5.42
C LEU A 19 31.07 26.74 -5.31
N VAL A 20 31.66 27.04 -6.46
CA VAL A 20 33.07 27.43 -6.58
C VAL A 20 33.11 28.90 -6.94
N VAL A 21 33.69 29.74 -6.08
CA VAL A 21 33.78 31.18 -6.30
C VAL A 21 35.22 31.53 -6.66
N ALA A 22 35.43 31.99 -7.89
CA ALA A 22 36.72 32.45 -8.38
C ALA A 22 36.64 33.90 -8.85
N SER A 23 37.77 34.60 -8.86
CA SER A 23 37.87 35.97 -9.35
C SER A 23 39.08 36.14 -10.26
N LYS A 24 39.00 37.11 -11.15
CA LYS A 24 40.10 37.53 -12.00
C LYS A 24 40.22 39.04 -11.92
N ARG A 25 41.40 39.55 -11.57
CA ARG A 25 41.69 40.99 -11.62
C ARG A 25 42.04 41.35 -13.06
N LEU A 26 41.34 42.34 -13.61
CA LEU A 26 41.61 42.88 -14.94
C LEU A 26 42.21 44.28 -14.81
N SER A 27 43.19 44.58 -15.65
CA SER A 27 43.63 45.96 -15.86
C SER A 27 42.60 46.74 -16.68
N GLN A 28 42.68 48.08 -16.63
CA GLN A 28 41.75 48.94 -17.38
C GLN A 28 41.82 48.67 -18.90
N GLU A 29 43.03 48.46 -19.44
CA GLU A 29 43.24 48.16 -20.86
C GLU A 29 42.58 46.84 -21.27
N GLN A 30 42.79 45.78 -20.47
CA GLN A 30 42.17 44.46 -20.69
C GLN A 30 40.64 44.52 -20.62
N TYR A 31 40.10 45.31 -19.70
CA TYR A 31 38.65 45.50 -19.59
C TYR A 31 38.10 46.21 -20.83
N THR A 32 38.74 47.29 -21.28
CA THR A 32 38.31 48.04 -22.47
C THR A 32 38.39 47.19 -23.73
N GLU A 33 39.46 46.40 -23.90
CA GLU A 33 39.60 45.45 -25.02
C GLU A 33 38.50 44.38 -25.00
N PHE A 34 38.20 43.81 -23.82
CA PHE A 34 37.10 42.87 -23.65
C PHE A 34 35.76 43.52 -24.00
N GLU A 35 35.48 44.72 -23.48
CA GLU A 35 34.23 45.43 -23.70
C GLU A 35 33.99 45.72 -25.19
N GLN A 36 35.03 46.13 -25.92
CA GLN A 36 34.97 46.31 -27.37
C GLN A 36 34.64 45.00 -28.09
N ARG A 37 35.33 43.90 -27.77
CA ARG A 37 35.07 42.58 -28.37
C ARG A 37 33.68 42.07 -28.04
N TYR A 38 33.22 42.28 -26.81
CA TYR A 38 31.91 41.83 -26.35
C TYR A 38 30.78 42.62 -27.02
N ASN A 39 30.93 43.94 -27.17
CA ASN A 39 29.98 44.78 -27.89
C ASN A 39 29.95 44.44 -29.39
N ALA A 40 31.11 44.21 -30.02
CA ALA A 40 31.19 43.74 -31.39
C ALA A 40 30.49 42.38 -31.58
N ALA A 41 30.67 41.45 -30.63
CA ALA A 41 29.99 40.16 -30.65
C ALA A 41 28.47 40.29 -30.48
N LYS A 42 27.99 41.19 -29.61
CA LYS A 42 26.55 41.48 -29.41
C LYS A 42 25.89 42.10 -30.63
N LEU A 43 26.60 42.96 -31.34
CA LEU A 43 26.12 43.63 -32.56
C LEU A 43 26.21 42.72 -33.80
N SER A 44 26.78 41.52 -33.66
CA SER A 44 26.88 40.59 -34.78
C SER A 44 25.52 40.03 -35.19
N VAL A 45 25.24 40.10 -36.49
CA VAL A 45 23.99 39.58 -37.09
C VAL A 45 24.05 38.05 -37.25
N THR A 46 25.26 37.48 -37.39
CA THR A 46 25.51 36.04 -37.56
C THR A 46 26.17 35.45 -36.32
N ASP A 47 25.67 34.29 -35.87
CA ASP A 47 26.20 33.49 -34.76
C ASP A 47 26.47 34.27 -33.46
N ARG A 48 25.62 35.27 -33.18
CA ARG A 48 25.73 36.15 -32.01
C ARG A 48 25.95 35.37 -30.71
N ALA A 49 25.17 34.32 -30.47
CA ALA A 49 25.26 33.52 -29.25
C ALA A 49 26.64 32.85 -29.09
N ALA A 50 27.17 32.26 -30.15
CA ALA A 50 28.48 31.60 -30.13
C ALA A 50 29.62 32.62 -29.95
N LYS A 51 29.58 33.76 -30.66
CA LYS A 51 30.60 34.82 -30.54
C LYS A 51 30.62 35.43 -29.15
N VAL A 52 29.43 35.70 -28.57
CA VAL A 52 29.32 36.19 -27.19
C VAL A 52 29.89 35.16 -26.21
N SER A 53 29.57 33.88 -26.37
CA SER A 53 30.09 32.81 -25.50
C SER A 53 31.62 32.71 -25.57
N ALA A 54 32.22 32.78 -26.76
CA ALA A 54 33.67 32.72 -26.94
C ALA A 54 34.39 33.91 -26.27
N VAL A 55 33.83 35.12 -26.38
CA VAL A 55 34.39 36.31 -25.71
C VAL A 55 34.27 36.18 -24.19
N VAL A 56 33.16 35.67 -23.66
CA VAL A 56 32.99 35.42 -22.21
C VAL A 56 33.97 34.36 -21.72
N GLU A 57 34.17 33.27 -22.46
CA GLU A 57 35.10 32.19 -22.10
C GLU A 57 36.55 32.70 -21.95
N SER A 58 36.93 33.75 -22.70
CA SER A 58 38.25 34.37 -22.55
C SER A 58 38.49 35.01 -21.17
N LEU A 59 37.42 35.45 -20.49
CA LEU A 59 37.49 35.94 -19.12
C LEU A 59 37.56 34.81 -18.09
N GLU A 60 36.98 33.65 -18.39
CA GLU A 60 36.89 32.49 -17.50
C GLU A 60 38.20 31.67 -17.41
N ARG A 61 39.27 32.12 -18.09
CA ARG A 61 40.61 31.51 -18.02
C ARG A 61 41.46 32.17 -16.94
N GLU A 62 42.30 31.38 -16.27
CA GLU A 62 43.30 31.87 -15.29
C GLU A 62 42.69 32.64 -14.11
N MET A 63 41.51 32.22 -13.64
CA MET A 63 40.89 32.79 -12.44
C MET A 63 41.58 32.28 -11.16
N GLU A 64 41.65 33.13 -10.14
CA GLU A 64 42.07 32.81 -8.79
C GLU A 64 40.87 32.32 -7.98
N LEU A 65 40.91 31.09 -7.44
CA LEU A 65 39.84 30.61 -6.58
C LEU A 65 39.87 31.36 -5.24
N LEU A 66 38.75 31.97 -4.90
CA LEU A 66 38.57 32.69 -3.64
C LEU A 66 38.07 31.76 -2.54
N CYS A 67 36.97 31.06 -2.78
CA CYS A 67 36.36 30.18 -1.79
C CYS A 67 35.49 29.09 -2.42
N LEU A 68 35.16 28.11 -1.59
CA LEU A 68 34.14 27.10 -1.85
C LEU A 68 32.98 27.35 -0.89
N THR A 69 31.76 27.37 -1.40
CA THR A 69 30.54 27.41 -0.59
C THR A 69 29.73 26.14 -0.82
N GLY A 70 28.95 25.72 0.16
CA GLY A 70 28.08 24.56 0.04
C GLY A 70 26.69 24.94 0.49
N VAL A 71 25.69 24.72 -0.35
CA VAL A 71 24.28 24.92 0.00
C VAL A 71 23.67 23.56 0.31
N GLU A 72 23.24 23.38 1.55
CA GLU A 72 22.47 22.20 1.96
C GLU A 72 21.00 22.43 1.65
N ASP A 73 20.42 21.53 0.87
CA ASP A 73 18.97 21.47 0.69
C ASP A 73 18.36 20.66 1.85
N ARG A 74 17.67 21.36 2.74
CA ARG A 74 17.15 20.76 3.96
C ARG A 74 15.96 19.87 3.67
N LEU A 75 16.12 18.59 3.98
CA LEU A 75 15.04 17.63 4.00
C LEU A 75 14.00 17.98 5.06
N GLN A 76 12.75 17.58 4.83
CA GLN A 76 11.73 17.60 5.88
C GLN A 76 12.12 16.71 7.07
N ASP A 77 11.47 16.96 8.19
CA ASP A 77 11.69 16.22 9.43
C ASP A 77 11.50 14.71 9.21
N HIS A 78 12.44 13.93 9.72
CA HIS A 78 12.38 12.47 9.75
C HIS A 78 12.21 11.78 8.38
N VAL A 79 12.63 12.39 7.27
CA VAL A 79 12.64 11.72 5.95
C VAL A 79 13.52 10.47 5.97
N ARG A 80 14.74 10.55 6.54
CA ARG A 80 15.68 9.41 6.56
C ARG A 80 15.12 8.19 7.32
N PRO A 81 14.65 8.31 8.59
CA PRO A 81 14.03 7.19 9.29
C PRO A 81 12.79 6.63 8.58
N THR A 82 12.00 7.51 7.94
CA THR A 82 10.81 7.08 7.21
C THR A 82 11.16 6.22 6.01
N LEU A 83 12.14 6.62 5.19
CA LEU A 83 12.62 5.81 4.07
C LEU A 83 13.23 4.47 4.52
N GLU A 84 13.95 4.46 5.65
CA GLU A 84 14.48 3.23 6.24
C GLU A 84 13.36 2.28 6.68
N LEU A 85 12.31 2.79 7.34
CA LEU A 85 11.14 1.99 7.73
C LEU A 85 10.42 1.39 6.51
N LEU A 86 10.22 2.17 5.46
CA LEU A 86 9.57 1.70 4.23
C LEU A 86 10.39 0.62 3.53
N ARG A 87 11.72 0.80 3.47
CA ARG A 87 12.64 -0.20 2.91
C ARG A 87 12.58 -1.50 3.71
N ASN A 88 12.61 -1.44 5.04
CA ASN A 88 12.54 -2.62 5.91
C ASN A 88 11.16 -3.31 5.82
N ALA A 89 10.10 -2.55 5.56
CA ALA A 89 8.77 -3.06 5.23
C ALA A 89 8.68 -3.74 3.86
N GLY A 90 9.75 -3.72 3.05
CA GLY A 90 9.80 -4.30 1.71
C GLY A 90 9.20 -3.42 0.62
N ILE A 91 8.99 -2.13 0.88
CA ILE A 91 8.51 -1.16 -0.10
C ILE A 91 9.73 -0.62 -0.86
N LYS A 92 9.69 -0.71 -2.20
CA LYS A 92 10.72 -0.12 -3.07
C LYS A 92 10.35 1.33 -3.38
N THR A 93 11.27 2.25 -3.15
CA THR A 93 11.05 3.69 -3.37
C THR A 93 11.80 4.16 -4.61
N TRP A 94 11.08 4.86 -5.49
CA TRP A 94 11.62 5.52 -6.69
C TRP A 94 11.44 7.03 -6.52
N MET A 95 12.46 7.81 -6.87
CA MET A 95 12.41 9.27 -6.83
C MET A 95 12.28 9.81 -8.24
N LEU A 96 11.19 10.54 -8.53
CA LEU A 96 10.94 11.16 -9.83
C LEU A 96 10.93 12.68 -9.67
N THR A 97 11.97 13.38 -10.14
CA THR A 97 12.13 14.83 -9.97
C THR A 97 12.34 15.55 -11.30
N GLY A 98 11.90 16.81 -11.36
CA GLY A 98 12.22 17.75 -12.44
C GLY A 98 13.61 18.39 -12.31
N ASP A 99 14.31 18.14 -11.21
CA ASP A 99 15.59 18.76 -10.90
C ASP A 99 16.76 18.23 -11.74
N LYS A 100 17.87 18.97 -11.65
CA LYS A 100 19.16 18.57 -12.23
C LYS A 100 19.69 17.30 -11.59
N LEU A 101 20.54 16.61 -12.35
CA LEU A 101 21.11 15.32 -11.95
C LEU A 101 21.94 15.43 -10.66
N GLU A 102 22.70 16.51 -10.52
CA GLU A 102 23.58 16.76 -9.38
C GLU A 102 22.76 16.93 -8.09
N THR A 103 21.72 17.76 -8.15
CA THR A 103 20.80 18.00 -7.03
C THR A 103 20.07 16.72 -6.63
N ALA A 104 19.48 16.01 -7.59
CA ALA A 104 18.75 14.78 -7.33
C ALA A 104 19.65 13.68 -6.73
N SER A 105 20.88 13.55 -7.23
CA SER A 105 21.87 12.62 -6.68
C SER A 105 22.27 12.98 -5.25
N CYS A 106 22.43 14.28 -4.97
CA CYS A 106 22.71 14.78 -3.62
C CYS A 106 21.55 14.46 -2.66
N ILE A 107 20.30 14.75 -3.05
CA ILE A 107 19.11 14.43 -2.25
C ILE A 107 18.97 12.92 -2.03
N ALA A 108 19.21 12.09 -3.05
CA ALA A 108 19.13 10.63 -2.90
C ALA A 108 20.14 10.08 -1.88
N GLN A 109 21.34 10.66 -1.81
CA GLN A 109 22.37 10.29 -0.83
C GLN A 109 22.09 10.86 0.57
N SER A 110 21.69 12.15 0.64
CA SER A 110 21.43 12.84 1.91
C SER A 110 20.16 12.33 2.58
N SER A 111 19.16 11.88 1.82
CA SER A 111 17.91 11.28 2.32
C SER A 111 18.05 9.82 2.73
N ARG A 112 19.19 9.17 2.45
CA ARG A 112 19.39 7.71 2.64
C ARG A 112 18.47 6.83 1.78
N LEU A 113 17.88 7.39 0.71
CA LEU A 113 17.25 6.58 -0.32
C LEU A 113 18.25 5.57 -0.90
N VAL A 114 19.49 6.04 -1.12
CA VAL A 114 20.65 5.19 -1.44
C VAL A 114 21.54 5.08 -0.20
N SER A 115 21.95 3.85 0.15
CA SER A 115 22.86 3.64 1.29
C SER A 115 24.23 4.26 1.02
N ARG A 116 24.95 4.67 2.08
CA ARG A 116 26.29 5.28 1.97
C ARG A 116 27.34 4.36 1.33
N SER A 117 27.18 3.05 1.50
CA SER A 117 28.09 2.03 0.97
C SER A 117 27.71 1.56 -0.43
N GLN A 118 26.55 1.98 -0.94
CA GLN A 118 25.99 1.45 -2.16
C GLN A 118 26.46 2.28 -3.35
N ASN A 119 26.87 1.60 -4.42
CA ASN A 119 27.31 2.27 -5.62
C ASN A 119 26.12 2.91 -6.34
N LEU A 120 26.38 4.08 -6.94
CA LEU A 120 25.40 4.81 -7.74
C LEU A 120 25.84 4.74 -9.20
N HIS A 121 25.01 4.13 -10.04
CA HIS A 121 25.21 4.10 -11.48
C HIS A 121 24.46 5.26 -12.11
N ILE A 122 25.22 6.26 -12.52
CA ILE A 122 24.73 7.35 -13.34
C ILE A 122 24.66 6.85 -14.77
N PHE A 123 23.46 6.79 -15.32
CA PHE A 123 23.22 6.47 -16.72
C PHE A 123 23.69 7.66 -17.57
N PRO A 124 24.56 7.45 -18.57
CA PRO A 124 25.10 8.54 -19.36
C PRO A 124 24.02 9.16 -20.24
N ALA A 125 24.31 10.35 -20.77
CA ALA A 125 23.49 10.93 -21.82
C ALA A 125 23.62 10.06 -23.08
N ILE A 126 22.51 9.54 -23.57
CA ILE A 126 22.43 8.73 -24.78
C ILE A 126 21.51 9.42 -25.78
N SER A 127 21.76 9.21 -27.07
CA SER A 127 20.94 9.74 -28.15
C SER A 127 20.56 8.67 -29.17
N THR A 128 21.29 7.55 -29.21
CA THR A 128 21.07 6.49 -30.20
C THR A 128 20.65 5.17 -29.56
N ARG A 129 19.95 4.33 -30.34
CA ARG A 129 19.59 2.97 -29.96
C ARG A 129 20.83 2.12 -29.61
N ALA A 130 21.94 2.29 -30.34
CA ALA A 130 23.16 1.52 -30.14
C ALA A 130 23.83 1.86 -28.79
N GLU A 131 23.89 3.14 -28.43
CA GLU A 131 24.38 3.59 -27.12
C GLU A 131 23.53 3.03 -25.98
N ALA A 132 22.19 3.10 -26.11
CA ALA A 132 21.28 2.54 -25.12
C ALA A 132 21.55 1.05 -24.90
N HIS A 133 21.73 0.27 -25.97
CA HIS A 133 22.02 -1.16 -25.87
C HIS A 133 23.36 -1.45 -25.18
N GLN A 134 24.42 -0.70 -25.52
CA GLN A 134 25.73 -0.87 -24.91
C GLN A 134 25.69 -0.57 -23.41
N GLU A 135 25.03 0.51 -23.01
CA GLU A 135 24.90 0.91 -21.61
C GLU A 135 24.02 -0.04 -20.80
N LEU A 136 22.91 -0.54 -21.37
CA LEU A 136 22.09 -1.57 -20.72
C LEU A 136 22.90 -2.85 -20.44
N ASN A 137 23.72 -3.28 -21.40
CA ASN A 137 24.59 -4.44 -21.24
C ASN A 137 25.69 -4.22 -20.18
N ALA A 138 26.23 -3.00 -20.12
CA ALA A 138 27.20 -2.62 -19.09
C ALA A 138 26.53 -2.58 -17.70
N PHE A 139 25.32 -2.04 -17.62
CA PHE A 139 24.56 -1.92 -16.39
C PHE A 139 24.15 -3.28 -15.82
N ARG A 140 23.74 -4.23 -16.69
CA ARG A 140 23.37 -5.60 -16.30
C ARG A 140 24.45 -6.33 -15.50
N ARG A 141 25.72 -5.97 -15.68
CA ARG A 141 26.86 -6.58 -14.96
C ARG A 141 27.08 -6.00 -13.56
N LYS A 142 26.38 -4.92 -13.20
CA LYS A 142 26.52 -4.26 -11.89
C LYS A 142 25.50 -4.84 -10.92
N ASN A 143 26.00 -5.37 -9.80
CA ASN A 143 25.17 -5.85 -8.70
C ASN A 143 25.02 -4.75 -7.63
N ASP A 144 23.87 -4.76 -6.96
CA ASP A 144 23.55 -3.89 -5.81
C ASP A 144 23.86 -2.40 -6.03
N CYS A 145 23.36 -1.85 -7.14
CA CYS A 145 23.64 -0.50 -7.57
C CYS A 145 22.33 0.31 -7.68
N ALA A 146 22.32 1.54 -7.16
CA ALA A 146 21.20 2.47 -7.39
C ALA A 146 21.32 3.07 -8.79
N LEU A 147 20.20 3.18 -9.50
CA LEU A 147 20.16 3.77 -10.84
C LEU A 147 19.81 5.26 -10.74
N VAL A 148 20.58 6.11 -11.45
CA VAL A 148 20.22 7.51 -11.68
C VAL A 148 20.19 7.76 -13.18
N ILE A 149 19.05 8.18 -13.72
CA ILE A 149 18.84 8.36 -15.16
C ILE A 149 18.12 9.68 -15.43
N LYS A 150 18.45 10.35 -16.53
CA LYS A 150 17.74 11.56 -16.99
C LYS A 150 16.52 11.20 -17.83
N GLY A 151 15.51 12.05 -17.86
CA GLY A 151 14.25 11.81 -18.59
C GLY A 151 14.43 11.56 -20.10
N ASP A 152 15.39 12.23 -20.74
CA ASP A 152 15.74 12.04 -22.16
C ASP A 152 16.32 10.65 -22.45
N ALA A 153 17.29 10.22 -21.63
CA ALA A 153 17.86 8.88 -21.71
C ALA A 153 16.82 7.79 -21.39
N LEU A 154 15.96 8.04 -20.39
CA LEU A 154 14.86 7.15 -20.03
C LEU A 154 13.93 6.95 -21.23
N GLU A 155 13.51 8.01 -21.91
CA GLU A 155 12.60 7.93 -23.05
C GLU A 155 13.17 7.07 -24.19
N ILE A 156 14.48 7.18 -24.46
CA ILE A 156 15.16 6.34 -25.47
C ILE A 156 15.16 4.87 -25.02
N CYS A 157 15.48 4.60 -23.76
CA CYS A 157 15.45 3.24 -23.21
C CYS A 157 14.05 2.62 -23.29
N LEU A 158 13.01 3.39 -22.92
CA LEU A 158 11.63 2.93 -22.99
C LEU A 158 11.16 2.73 -24.44
N ARG A 159 11.58 3.57 -25.38
CA ARG A 159 11.18 3.44 -26.79
C ARG A 159 11.73 2.19 -27.47
N TYR A 160 12.98 1.80 -27.17
CA TYR A 160 13.65 0.71 -27.90
C TYR A 160 13.87 -0.57 -27.09
N TYR A 161 13.90 -0.48 -25.76
CA TYR A 161 14.30 -1.56 -24.85
C TYR A 161 13.44 -1.58 -23.56
N GLU A 162 12.14 -1.29 -23.67
CA GLU A 162 11.21 -1.13 -22.54
C GLU A 162 11.32 -2.26 -21.50
N LEU A 163 11.11 -3.51 -21.95
CA LEU A 163 11.12 -4.69 -21.10
C LEU A 163 12.46 -4.88 -20.39
N GLU A 164 13.56 -4.84 -21.15
CA GLU A 164 14.91 -5.05 -20.62
C GLU A 164 15.30 -3.97 -19.61
N PHE A 165 14.98 -2.71 -19.90
CA PHE A 165 15.23 -1.60 -18.99
C PHE A 165 14.42 -1.75 -17.70
N MET A 166 13.13 -2.07 -17.81
CA MET A 166 12.25 -2.21 -16.65
C MET A 166 12.63 -3.37 -15.75
N GLU A 167 13.07 -4.51 -16.30
CA GLU A 167 13.60 -5.62 -15.51
C GLU A 167 14.82 -5.19 -14.69
N LEU A 168 15.79 -4.51 -15.30
CA LEU A 168 17.00 -4.02 -14.63
C LEU A 168 16.67 -2.94 -13.58
N ALA A 169 15.86 -1.94 -13.95
CA ALA A 169 15.48 -0.85 -13.06
C ALA A 169 14.66 -1.37 -11.86
N CYS A 170 13.72 -2.30 -12.07
CA CYS A 170 12.96 -2.91 -10.98
C CYS A 170 13.79 -3.85 -10.10
N ALA A 171 14.91 -4.39 -10.59
CA ALA A 171 15.86 -5.16 -9.76
C ALA A 171 16.63 -4.25 -8.79
N CYS A 172 16.84 -2.97 -9.16
CA CYS A 172 17.57 -2.03 -8.34
C CYS A 172 16.93 -1.85 -6.94
N PRO A 173 17.76 -1.59 -5.92
CA PRO A 173 17.27 -1.22 -4.58
C PRO A 173 16.63 0.17 -4.56
N ALA A 174 17.11 1.11 -5.37
CA ALA A 174 16.56 2.45 -5.54
C ALA A 174 16.79 2.97 -6.96
N VAL A 175 15.85 3.78 -7.46
CA VAL A 175 15.94 4.42 -8.78
C VAL A 175 15.60 5.89 -8.63
N VAL A 176 16.41 6.75 -9.26
CA VAL A 176 16.20 8.19 -9.33
C VAL A 176 16.09 8.58 -10.80
N VAL A 177 14.98 9.21 -11.17
CA VAL A 177 14.80 9.79 -12.49
C VAL A 177 14.79 11.30 -12.35
N CYS A 178 15.70 11.95 -13.07
CA CYS A 178 15.93 13.40 -13.01
C CYS A 178 15.42 14.08 -14.28
N ARG A 179 15.15 15.39 -14.23
CA ARG A 179 14.61 16.17 -15.35
C ARG A 179 13.33 15.58 -15.96
N CYS A 180 12.49 14.95 -15.16
CA CYS A 180 11.20 14.41 -15.63
C CYS A 180 10.21 15.53 -15.93
N SER A 181 9.50 15.41 -17.05
CA SER A 181 8.25 16.15 -17.23
C SER A 181 7.12 15.55 -16.38
N PRO A 182 6.06 16.31 -16.04
CA PRO A 182 4.88 15.77 -15.34
C PRO A 182 4.29 14.53 -16.02
N THR A 183 4.16 14.56 -17.35
CA THR A 183 3.62 13.44 -18.13
C THR A 183 4.51 12.20 -18.05
N GLN A 184 5.84 12.36 -18.11
CA GLN A 184 6.78 11.26 -17.95
C GLN A 184 6.67 10.62 -16.57
N LYS A 185 6.47 11.39 -15.49
CA LYS A 185 6.29 10.83 -14.14
C LYS A 185 5.09 9.86 -14.10
N ALA A 186 3.96 10.26 -14.67
CA ALA A 186 2.77 9.42 -14.76
C ALA A 186 3.01 8.15 -15.60
N SER A 187 3.70 8.28 -16.75
CA SER A 187 4.05 7.14 -17.59
C SER A 187 4.93 6.12 -16.86
N VAL A 188 5.90 6.55 -16.06
CA VAL A 188 6.74 5.65 -15.26
C VAL A 188 5.91 4.85 -14.25
N VAL A 189 4.95 5.48 -13.58
CA VAL A 189 4.07 4.78 -12.63
C VAL A 189 3.26 3.67 -13.33
N GLN A 190 2.64 4.00 -14.47
CA GLN A 190 1.87 3.02 -15.25
C GLN A 190 2.75 1.88 -15.77
N LEU A 191 3.99 2.20 -16.14
CA LEU A 191 4.94 1.22 -16.62
C LEU A 191 5.33 0.22 -15.52
N ILE A 192 5.58 0.71 -14.30
CA ILE A 192 5.83 -0.15 -13.13
C ILE A 192 4.63 -1.06 -12.86
N GLN A 193 3.41 -0.53 -12.89
CA GLN A 193 2.18 -1.32 -12.69
C GLN A 193 2.07 -2.44 -13.72
N ARG A 194 2.25 -2.13 -15.01
CA ARG A 194 2.14 -3.10 -16.11
C ARG A 194 3.21 -4.19 -16.04
N HIS A 195 4.47 -3.82 -15.77
CA HIS A 195 5.59 -4.76 -15.77
C HIS A 195 5.68 -5.62 -14.53
N THR A 196 5.36 -5.06 -13.36
CA THR A 196 5.51 -5.78 -12.09
C THR A 196 4.22 -6.44 -11.60
N GLY A 197 3.05 -5.97 -12.07
CA GLY A 197 1.75 -6.35 -11.53
C GLY A 197 1.55 -5.96 -10.05
N LYS A 198 2.44 -5.13 -9.49
CA LYS A 198 2.39 -4.70 -8.09
C LYS A 198 1.61 -3.40 -7.96
N ARG A 199 1.09 -3.18 -6.75
CA ARG A 199 0.45 -1.92 -6.38
C ARG A 199 1.48 -0.82 -6.25
N THR A 200 1.19 0.35 -6.81
CA THR A 200 2.03 1.55 -6.73
C THR A 200 1.37 2.60 -5.84
N ALA A 201 2.19 3.38 -5.16
CA ALA A 201 1.76 4.58 -4.45
C ALA A 201 2.60 5.76 -4.94
N ALA A 202 1.96 6.89 -5.22
CA ALA A 202 2.63 8.11 -5.68
C ALA A 202 2.45 9.23 -4.67
N ILE A 203 3.55 9.96 -4.41
CA ILE A 203 3.60 11.07 -3.46
C ILE A 203 4.12 12.32 -4.14
N GLY A 204 3.46 13.44 -3.89
CA GLY A 204 3.91 14.76 -4.35
C GLY A 204 3.24 15.89 -3.59
N ASP A 205 3.80 17.09 -3.69
CA ASP A 205 3.32 18.30 -3.03
C ASP A 205 2.85 19.37 -4.04
N GLY A 206 3.35 19.33 -5.28
CA GLY A 206 3.09 20.32 -6.31
C GLY A 206 2.14 19.89 -7.43
N GLY A 207 1.69 20.86 -8.23
CA GLY A 207 0.87 20.62 -9.42
C GLY A 207 1.52 19.68 -10.45
N ASN A 208 2.86 19.67 -10.50
CA ASN A 208 3.64 18.81 -11.40
C ASN A 208 3.50 17.31 -11.08
N ASP A 209 3.04 16.96 -9.88
CA ASP A 209 2.90 15.58 -9.43
C ASP A 209 1.46 15.06 -9.54
N VAL A 210 0.48 15.93 -9.86
CA VAL A 210 -0.95 15.55 -9.91
C VAL A 210 -1.19 14.38 -10.87
N SER A 211 -0.60 14.42 -12.07
CA SER A 211 -0.76 13.35 -13.06
C SER A 211 -0.14 12.02 -12.59
N MET A 212 0.98 12.07 -11.87
CA MET A 212 1.62 10.90 -11.28
C MET A 212 0.79 10.31 -10.13
N ILE A 213 0.24 11.18 -9.28
CA ILE A 213 -0.65 10.82 -8.15
C ILE A 213 -1.89 10.10 -8.68
N GLN A 214 -2.55 10.66 -9.71
CA GLN A 214 -3.76 10.08 -10.30
C GLN A 214 -3.51 8.78 -11.07
N ALA A 215 -2.27 8.56 -11.54
CA ALA A 215 -1.91 7.33 -12.25
C ALA A 215 -1.62 6.14 -11.31
N ALA A 216 -1.31 6.38 -10.03
CA ALA A 216 -1.00 5.33 -9.07
C ALA A 216 -2.25 4.61 -8.54
N ASP A 217 -2.09 3.42 -7.96
CA ASP A 217 -3.20 2.74 -7.26
C ASP A 217 -3.61 3.48 -5.97
N CYS A 218 -2.69 4.26 -5.40
CA CYS A 218 -2.91 5.09 -4.23
C CYS A 218 -2.13 6.41 -4.36
N GLY A 219 -2.87 7.50 -4.52
CA GLY A 219 -2.34 8.85 -4.58
C GLY A 219 -2.25 9.49 -3.20
N ILE A 220 -1.09 10.05 -2.84
CA ILE A 220 -0.87 10.68 -1.54
C ILE A 220 -0.29 12.08 -1.77
N GLY A 221 -1.06 13.11 -1.40
CA GLY A 221 -0.66 14.49 -1.55
C GLY A 221 -0.08 15.04 -0.25
N ILE A 222 1.06 15.72 -0.35
CA ILE A 222 1.61 16.51 0.76
C ILE A 222 1.05 17.92 0.67
N VAL A 223 0.57 18.47 1.79
CA VAL A 223 0.09 19.85 1.86
C VAL A 223 1.26 20.81 1.70
N GLY A 224 1.44 21.34 0.48
CA GLY A 224 2.45 22.34 0.18
C GLY A 224 2.16 23.70 0.82
N LYS A 225 3.22 24.50 1.02
CA LYS A 225 3.11 25.87 1.52
C LYS A 225 2.58 26.84 0.46
N GLU A 226 2.94 26.61 -0.79
CA GLU A 226 2.63 27.50 -1.92
C GLU A 226 1.34 27.12 -2.66
N GLY A 227 0.88 25.87 -2.52
CA GLY A 227 -0.34 25.39 -3.17
C GLY A 227 -0.77 24.02 -2.64
N LYS A 228 -2.07 23.70 -2.80
CA LYS A 228 -2.68 22.43 -2.35
C LYS A 228 -3.12 21.53 -3.49
N GLN A 229 -2.64 21.76 -4.71
CA GLN A 229 -3.11 21.06 -5.92
C GLN A 229 -2.90 19.54 -5.82
N ALA A 230 -1.71 19.08 -5.42
CA ALA A 230 -1.44 17.66 -5.20
C ALA A 230 -2.33 17.07 -4.10
N SER A 231 -2.47 17.79 -2.98
CA SER A 231 -3.32 17.37 -1.86
C SER A 231 -4.81 17.29 -2.21
N LEU A 232 -5.31 18.13 -3.12
CA LEU A 232 -6.71 18.11 -3.54
C LEU A 232 -7.00 17.01 -4.57
N ALA A 233 -5.98 16.60 -5.32
CA ALA A 233 -6.10 15.56 -6.34
C ALA A 233 -5.76 14.14 -5.84
N ALA A 234 -5.31 14.00 -4.59
CA ALA A 234 -4.87 12.74 -4.00
C ALA A 234 -5.98 12.04 -3.20
N ASP A 235 -5.86 10.71 -3.05
CA ASP A 235 -6.74 9.90 -2.20
C ASP A 235 -6.52 10.20 -0.71
N PHE A 236 -5.26 10.43 -0.32
CA PHE A 236 -4.87 10.82 1.03
C PHE A 236 -4.11 12.13 1.03
N SER A 237 -4.40 12.99 2.01
CA SER A 237 -3.65 14.22 2.27
C SER A 237 -2.88 14.11 3.58
N ILE A 238 -1.57 14.37 3.54
CA ILE A 238 -0.69 14.41 4.70
C ILE A 238 0.07 15.74 4.76
N ILE A 239 0.45 16.18 5.95
CA ILE A 239 1.14 17.48 6.12
C ILE A 239 2.67 17.39 5.88
N GLN A 240 3.26 16.22 6.09
CA GLN A 240 4.71 15.99 6.02
C GLN A 240 4.99 14.56 5.59
N PHE A 241 6.13 14.34 4.94
CA PHE A 241 6.52 13.03 4.43
C PHE A 241 6.62 11.95 5.53
N CYS A 242 7.04 12.31 6.75
CA CYS A 242 7.22 11.35 7.84
C CYS A 242 5.93 10.63 8.28
N HIS A 243 4.76 11.23 8.04
CA HIS A 243 3.47 10.60 8.33
C HIS A 243 3.16 9.42 7.42
N LEU A 244 3.87 9.28 6.30
CA LEU A 244 3.72 8.18 5.36
C LEU A 244 3.96 6.81 6.01
N ALA A 245 4.98 6.69 6.87
CA ALA A 245 5.27 5.44 7.55
C ALA A 245 4.07 4.97 8.39
N ARG A 246 3.42 5.90 9.12
CA ARG A 246 2.23 5.58 9.91
C ARG A 246 1.03 5.27 9.02
N LEU A 247 0.80 6.06 7.98
CA LEU A 247 -0.29 5.85 7.03
C LEU A 247 -0.22 4.44 6.41
N LEU A 248 0.94 4.03 5.91
CA LEU A 248 1.08 2.73 5.25
C LEU A 248 1.19 1.58 6.26
N LEU A 249 2.15 1.63 7.18
CA LEU A 249 2.49 0.48 8.02
C LEU A 249 1.43 0.19 9.09
N VAL A 250 0.73 1.21 9.58
CA VAL A 250 -0.33 1.06 10.58
C VAL A 250 -1.70 1.02 9.89
N HIS A 251 -2.10 2.13 9.25
CA HIS A 251 -3.46 2.24 8.73
C HIS A 251 -3.69 1.34 7.51
N GLY A 252 -2.70 1.21 6.62
CA GLY A 252 -2.75 0.28 5.49
C GLY A 252 -2.85 -1.17 5.95
N ARG A 253 -2.06 -1.58 6.96
CA ARG A 253 -2.15 -2.93 7.56
C ARG A 253 -3.52 -3.22 8.15
N TYR A 254 -4.02 -2.31 8.98
CA TYR A 254 -5.34 -2.45 9.59
C TYR A 254 -6.43 -2.55 8.52
N SER A 255 -6.43 -1.64 7.55
CA SER A 255 -7.42 -1.64 6.46
C SER A 255 -7.41 -2.98 5.71
N TYR A 256 -6.23 -3.50 5.35
CA TYR A 256 -6.12 -4.78 4.66
C TYR A 256 -6.69 -5.95 5.49
N HIS A 257 -6.29 -6.10 6.75
CA HIS A 257 -6.76 -7.21 7.58
C HIS A 257 -8.24 -7.13 7.94
N ARG A 258 -8.75 -5.93 8.21
CA ARG A 258 -10.16 -5.69 8.53
C ARG A 258 -11.04 -5.96 7.33
N SER A 259 -10.70 -5.41 6.17
CA SER A 259 -11.44 -5.64 4.93
C SER A 259 -11.41 -7.12 4.54
N ALA A 260 -10.26 -7.79 4.68
CA ALA A 260 -10.17 -9.24 4.44
C ALA A 260 -11.12 -10.05 5.32
N SER A 261 -11.13 -9.78 6.63
CA SER A 261 -12.03 -10.46 7.56
C SER A 261 -13.49 -10.16 7.24
N LEU A 262 -13.83 -8.89 7.03
CA LEU A 262 -15.18 -8.45 6.70
C LEU A 262 -15.70 -9.14 5.44
N SER A 263 -14.93 -9.13 4.35
CA SER A 263 -15.32 -9.79 3.10
C SER A 263 -15.54 -11.29 3.26
N GLN A 264 -14.69 -11.97 4.04
CA GLN A 264 -14.85 -13.40 4.30
C GLN A 264 -16.13 -13.72 5.06
N PHE A 265 -16.48 -12.92 6.08
CA PHE A 265 -17.72 -13.08 6.81
C PHE A 265 -18.95 -12.77 5.96
N VAL A 266 -18.91 -11.74 5.12
CA VAL A 266 -20.03 -11.44 4.20
C VAL A 266 -20.27 -12.60 3.23
N ILE A 267 -19.21 -13.21 2.70
CA ILE A 267 -19.32 -14.39 1.83
C ILE A 267 -19.88 -15.59 2.61
N HIS A 268 -19.35 -15.84 3.80
CA HIS A 268 -19.81 -16.95 4.65
C HIS A 268 -21.30 -16.86 4.98
N ARG A 269 -21.73 -15.69 5.43
CA ARG A 269 -23.11 -15.37 5.82
C ARG A 269 -24.12 -15.60 4.69
N GLY A 270 -23.74 -15.31 3.44
CA GLY A 270 -24.58 -15.60 2.28
C GLY A 270 -24.64 -17.10 1.98
N LEU A 271 -23.48 -17.75 1.94
CA LEU A 271 -23.35 -19.15 1.56
C LEU A 271 -23.97 -20.13 2.57
N ILE A 272 -23.95 -19.82 3.87
CA ILE A 272 -24.51 -20.71 4.89
C ILE A 272 -26.02 -20.89 4.70
N ILE A 273 -26.77 -19.81 4.45
CA ILE A 273 -28.21 -19.89 4.15
C ILE A 273 -28.46 -20.63 2.85
N SER A 274 -27.70 -20.34 1.79
CA SER A 274 -27.85 -21.04 0.51
C SER A 274 -27.60 -22.55 0.67
N THR A 275 -26.63 -22.93 1.49
CA THR A 275 -26.34 -24.34 1.79
C THR A 275 -27.50 -24.97 2.56
N MET A 276 -28.00 -24.32 3.62
CA MET A 276 -29.15 -24.81 4.38
C MET A 276 -30.37 -25.00 3.48
N GLN A 277 -30.66 -24.03 2.61
CA GLN A 277 -31.74 -24.13 1.62
C GLN A 277 -31.53 -25.29 0.65
N ALA A 278 -30.31 -25.51 0.15
CA ALA A 278 -30.01 -26.59 -0.78
C ALA A 278 -30.19 -27.97 -0.11
N VAL A 279 -29.73 -28.13 1.14
CA VAL A 279 -29.92 -29.36 1.91
C VAL A 279 -31.40 -29.59 2.19
N PHE A 280 -32.13 -28.55 2.63
CA PHE A 280 -33.58 -28.62 2.83
C PHE A 280 -34.29 -29.07 1.55
N SER A 281 -34.10 -28.38 0.44
CA SER A 281 -34.73 -28.75 -0.84
C SER A 281 -34.36 -30.18 -1.27
N SER A 282 -33.12 -30.63 -1.04
CA SER A 282 -32.71 -32.00 -1.39
C SER A 282 -33.46 -33.07 -0.58
N VAL A 283 -33.73 -32.81 0.70
CA VAL A 283 -34.51 -33.71 1.57
C VAL A 283 -36.00 -33.72 1.17
N PHE A 284 -36.53 -32.57 0.72
CA PHE A 284 -37.91 -32.43 0.25
C PHE A 284 -38.08 -32.70 -1.25
N TYR A 285 -37.36 -33.68 -1.81
CA TYR A 285 -37.47 -34.10 -3.21
C TYR A 285 -37.34 -32.96 -4.24
N PHE A 286 -36.45 -32.00 -3.96
CA PHE A 286 -36.22 -30.78 -4.75
C PHE A 286 -37.44 -29.87 -4.89
N ALA A 287 -38.36 -29.89 -3.92
CA ALA A 287 -39.43 -28.93 -3.85
C ALA A 287 -38.88 -27.50 -3.65
N SER A 288 -39.45 -26.54 -4.40
CA SER A 288 -39.09 -25.12 -4.38
C SER A 288 -39.70 -24.37 -3.20
N ILE A 289 -39.64 -24.95 -2.00
CA ILE A 289 -40.14 -24.33 -0.76
C ILE A 289 -38.98 -23.59 -0.09
N ALA A 290 -39.16 -22.29 0.14
CA ALA A 290 -38.16 -21.51 0.85
C ALA A 290 -38.19 -21.85 2.35
N LEU A 291 -37.03 -22.21 2.91
CA LEU A 291 -36.84 -22.56 4.31
C LEU A 291 -37.16 -21.38 5.24
N TYR A 292 -36.70 -20.17 4.88
CA TYR A 292 -36.97 -18.93 5.61
C TYR A 292 -37.72 -17.95 4.71
N GLN A 293 -38.82 -17.40 5.21
CA GLN A 293 -39.70 -16.50 4.46
C GLN A 293 -39.93 -15.17 5.18
N GLY A 294 -40.25 -14.14 4.40
CA GLY A 294 -40.70 -12.84 4.87
C GLY A 294 -39.73 -12.17 5.85
N ILE A 295 -40.23 -11.87 7.06
CA ILE A 295 -39.54 -11.07 8.07
C ILE A 295 -38.26 -11.75 8.56
N LEU A 296 -38.18 -13.10 8.61
CA LEU A 296 -36.97 -13.79 9.05
C LEU A 296 -35.78 -13.52 8.11
N MET A 297 -36.01 -13.60 6.80
CA MET A 297 -34.96 -13.36 5.81
C MET A 297 -34.51 -11.90 5.82
N ILE A 298 -35.46 -10.97 5.95
CA ILE A 298 -35.18 -9.53 6.09
C ILE A 298 -34.36 -9.29 7.36
N GLY A 299 -34.78 -9.85 8.50
CA GLY A 299 -34.11 -9.70 9.78
C GLY A 299 -32.70 -10.26 9.76
N TYR A 300 -32.47 -11.43 9.16
CA TYR A 300 -31.13 -11.99 8.97
C TYR A 300 -30.25 -11.07 8.13
N ALA A 301 -30.74 -10.62 6.97
CA ALA A 301 -29.95 -9.82 6.05
C ALA A 301 -29.62 -8.41 6.59
N THR A 302 -30.45 -7.87 7.50
CA THR A 302 -30.41 -6.46 7.90
C THR A 302 -30.09 -6.20 9.38
N LEU A 303 -30.63 -7.00 10.30
CA LEU A 303 -30.64 -6.68 11.74
C LEU A 303 -29.79 -7.64 12.56
N TYR A 304 -30.06 -8.95 12.47
CA TYR A 304 -29.58 -9.90 13.47
C TYR A 304 -28.07 -10.13 13.42
N THR A 305 -27.46 -10.14 12.24
CA THR A 305 -26.04 -10.50 12.07
C THR A 305 -25.15 -9.36 11.55
N ASN A 306 -25.72 -8.19 11.23
CA ASN A 306 -24.96 -7.11 10.60
C ASN A 306 -24.04 -6.36 11.57
N MET A 307 -24.53 -5.97 12.75
CA MET A 307 -23.75 -5.14 13.68
C MET A 307 -22.40 -5.80 14.06
N PRO A 308 -22.34 -7.10 14.41
CA PRO A 308 -21.09 -7.77 14.77
C PRO A 308 -20.12 -7.85 13.59
N VAL A 309 -20.62 -8.21 12.40
CA VAL A 309 -19.80 -8.32 11.18
C VAL A 309 -19.18 -6.97 10.82
N PHE A 310 -19.94 -5.87 10.84
CA PHE A 310 -19.39 -4.54 10.58
C PHE A 310 -18.48 -4.03 11.70
N SER A 311 -18.67 -4.48 12.94
CA SER A 311 -17.80 -4.13 14.07
C SER A 311 -16.36 -4.65 13.89
N LEU A 312 -16.13 -5.64 13.01
CA LEU A 312 -14.78 -6.14 12.65
C LEU A 312 -13.86 -5.05 12.07
N VAL A 313 -14.40 -3.93 11.59
CA VAL A 313 -13.63 -2.74 11.19
C VAL A 313 -12.84 -2.14 12.38
N LEU A 314 -13.19 -2.49 13.62
CA LEU A 314 -12.47 -2.05 14.82
C LEU A 314 -11.36 -3.02 15.25
N ASP A 315 -11.32 -4.24 14.72
CA ASP A 315 -10.33 -5.27 15.09
C ASP A 315 -8.90 -4.79 14.80
N ARG A 316 -7.95 -5.19 15.64
CA ARG A 316 -6.53 -4.86 15.48
C ARG A 316 -5.73 -6.13 15.68
N ASP A 317 -4.93 -6.48 14.70
CA ASP A 317 -4.06 -7.64 14.81
C ASP A 317 -2.81 -7.35 15.67
N VAL A 318 -2.26 -6.14 15.56
CA VAL A 318 -1.13 -5.64 16.36
C VAL A 318 -1.34 -4.19 16.77
N PRO A 319 -0.79 -3.73 17.92
CA PRO A 319 -0.77 -2.31 18.27
C PRO A 319 0.08 -1.47 17.32
N ALA A 320 -0.27 -0.18 17.15
CA ALA A 320 0.41 0.74 16.23
C ALA A 320 1.90 0.92 16.54
N LYS A 321 2.27 0.90 17.83
CA LYS A 321 3.67 0.98 18.27
C LYS A 321 4.49 -0.21 17.76
N ILE A 322 3.94 -1.42 17.85
CA ILE A 322 4.60 -2.65 17.40
C ILE A 322 4.75 -2.64 15.87
N ALA A 323 3.70 -2.23 15.14
CA ALA A 323 3.75 -2.12 13.68
C ALA A 323 4.82 -1.14 13.16
N LEU A 324 5.08 -0.04 13.89
CA LEU A 324 6.15 0.90 13.56
C LEU A 324 7.54 0.45 14.03
N THR A 325 7.61 -0.34 15.11
CA THR A 325 8.89 -0.88 15.63
C THR A 325 9.40 -2.04 14.78
N TYR A 326 8.50 -2.87 14.24
CA TYR A 326 8.80 -4.04 13.42
C TYR A 326 8.15 -3.93 12.02
N PRO A 327 8.70 -3.08 11.14
CA PRO A 327 8.15 -2.85 9.80
C PRO A 327 8.10 -4.11 8.92
N GLU A 328 8.90 -5.13 9.22
CA GLU A 328 8.92 -6.43 8.52
C GLU A 328 7.56 -7.13 8.56
N LEU A 329 6.72 -6.83 9.54
CA LEU A 329 5.34 -7.33 9.61
C LEU A 329 4.54 -6.91 8.37
N TYR A 330 4.79 -5.72 7.81
CA TYR A 330 4.11 -5.25 6.60
C TYR A 330 4.51 -6.08 5.36
N LYS A 331 5.75 -6.55 5.28
CA LYS A 331 6.26 -7.42 4.20
C LYS A 331 5.51 -8.76 4.12
N GLU A 332 4.87 -9.19 5.20
CA GLU A 332 4.04 -10.39 5.17
C GLU A 332 2.73 -10.18 4.40
N LEU A 333 2.20 -8.95 4.41
CA LEU A 333 0.95 -8.58 3.73
C LEU A 333 1.11 -8.65 2.22
N THR A 334 2.30 -8.33 1.70
CA THR A 334 2.59 -8.38 0.26
C THR A 334 2.50 -9.80 -0.31
N LYS A 335 2.47 -10.84 0.54
CA LYS A 335 2.24 -12.23 0.12
C LYS A 335 0.77 -12.52 -0.19
N GLY A 336 -0.15 -11.60 0.08
CA GLY A 336 -1.58 -11.72 -0.27
C GLY A 336 -2.31 -12.86 0.45
N ARG A 337 -1.78 -13.36 1.58
CA ARG A 337 -2.29 -14.58 2.23
C ARG A 337 -3.68 -14.41 2.82
N SER A 338 -4.04 -13.21 3.29
CA SER A 338 -5.34 -12.97 3.96
C SER A 338 -6.51 -13.03 2.98
N LEU A 339 -6.33 -12.61 1.73
CA LEU A 339 -7.32 -12.67 0.65
C LEU A 339 -6.71 -13.41 -0.55
N SER A 340 -6.74 -14.73 -0.47
CA SER A 340 -6.27 -15.64 -1.50
C SER A 340 -7.37 -16.63 -1.91
N TYR A 341 -7.20 -17.28 -3.08
CA TYR A 341 -8.09 -18.38 -3.49
C TYR A 341 -8.15 -19.49 -2.44
N LYS A 342 -7.02 -19.81 -1.80
CA LYS A 342 -6.99 -20.81 -0.72
C LYS A 342 -7.89 -20.41 0.44
N THR A 343 -7.78 -19.17 0.93
CA THR A 343 -8.64 -18.69 2.02
C THR A 343 -10.11 -18.63 1.60
N PHE A 344 -10.38 -18.23 0.36
CA PHE A 344 -11.74 -18.19 -0.18
C PHE A 344 -12.39 -19.58 -0.16
N PHE A 345 -11.75 -20.59 -0.76
CA PHE A 345 -12.29 -21.94 -0.79
C PHE A 345 -12.39 -22.58 0.60
N LEU A 346 -11.48 -22.23 1.52
CA LEU A 346 -11.60 -22.65 2.92
C LEU A 346 -12.88 -22.09 3.56
N TRP A 347 -13.18 -20.80 3.37
CA TRP A 347 -14.41 -20.19 3.88
C TRP A 347 -15.66 -20.77 3.21
N VAL A 348 -15.62 -21.07 1.92
CA VAL A 348 -16.71 -21.78 1.23
C VAL A 348 -16.94 -23.16 1.86
N ALA A 349 -15.88 -23.93 2.10
CA ALA A 349 -15.99 -25.24 2.75
C ALA A 349 -16.54 -25.14 4.18
N ILE A 350 -16.14 -24.12 4.94
CA ILE A 350 -16.70 -23.81 6.27
C ILE A 350 -18.20 -23.53 6.17
N SER A 351 -18.64 -22.70 5.21
CA SER A 351 -20.07 -22.41 5.00
C SER A 351 -20.87 -23.66 4.65
N ILE A 352 -20.34 -24.52 3.78
CA ILE A 352 -21.01 -25.77 3.38
C ILE A 352 -21.11 -26.73 4.57
N TYR A 353 -20.03 -26.87 5.34
CA TYR A 353 -20.00 -27.70 6.53
C TYR A 353 -21.01 -27.22 7.59
N GLN A 354 -20.96 -25.94 7.95
CA GLN A 354 -21.85 -25.37 8.97
C GLN A 354 -23.31 -25.37 8.50
N GLY A 355 -23.59 -24.93 7.27
CA GLY A 355 -24.94 -24.96 6.72
C GLY A 355 -25.52 -26.37 6.62
N GLY A 356 -24.68 -27.35 6.26
CA GLY A 356 -25.04 -28.77 6.26
C GLY A 356 -25.40 -29.29 7.65
N ILE A 357 -24.57 -29.02 8.66
CA ILE A 357 -24.82 -29.44 10.05
C ILE A 357 -26.04 -28.75 10.65
N LEU A 358 -26.20 -27.45 10.42
CA LEU A 358 -27.35 -26.70 10.92
C LEU A 358 -28.65 -27.31 10.39
N MET A 359 -28.70 -27.62 9.09
CA MET A 359 -29.90 -28.18 8.47
C MET A 359 -30.11 -29.67 8.78
N TYR A 360 -29.08 -30.50 8.61
CA TYR A 360 -29.17 -31.93 8.89
C TYR A 360 -29.40 -32.20 10.38
N GLY A 361 -28.72 -31.46 11.26
CA GLY A 361 -28.94 -31.52 12.70
C GLY A 361 -30.36 -31.09 13.08
N ALA A 362 -30.92 -30.05 12.45
CA ALA A 362 -32.31 -29.65 12.70
C ALA A 362 -33.33 -30.71 12.26
N ILE A 363 -33.06 -31.48 11.19
CA ILE A 363 -33.92 -32.59 10.76
C ILE A 363 -33.75 -33.81 11.67
N TRP A 364 -32.51 -34.22 11.93
CA TRP A 364 -32.21 -35.46 12.66
C TRP A 364 -32.61 -35.39 14.13
N LEU A 365 -32.42 -34.24 14.76
CA LEU A 365 -32.72 -34.06 16.19
C LEU A 365 -34.23 -33.92 16.44
N PHE A 366 -35.06 -33.91 15.38
CA PHE A 366 -36.51 -33.66 15.46
C PHE A 366 -37.28 -34.39 14.34
N GLU A 367 -37.50 -35.69 14.54
CA GLU A 367 -38.38 -36.50 13.69
C GLU A 367 -39.88 -36.25 13.97
N ASP A 368 -40.25 -35.79 15.18
CA ASP A 368 -41.64 -35.76 15.64
C ASP A 368 -42.35 -34.38 15.52
N GLU A 369 -41.61 -33.27 15.36
CA GLU A 369 -42.16 -31.90 15.37
C GLU A 369 -41.64 -31.03 14.22
N PHE A 370 -41.97 -31.44 12.99
CA PHE A 370 -41.53 -30.75 11.78
C PHE A 370 -41.94 -29.26 11.71
N ILE A 371 -42.99 -28.87 12.44
CA ILE A 371 -43.52 -27.49 12.49
C ILE A 371 -42.49 -26.51 13.10
N HIS A 372 -41.61 -26.97 14.01
CA HIS A 372 -40.65 -26.12 14.71
C HIS A 372 -39.26 -26.06 14.06
N ILE A 373 -39.05 -26.77 12.95
CA ILE A 373 -37.74 -26.85 12.26
C ILE A 373 -37.19 -25.46 11.91
N VAL A 374 -38.08 -24.54 11.51
CA VAL A 374 -37.72 -23.16 11.15
C VAL A 374 -37.21 -22.41 12.37
N SER A 375 -37.89 -22.50 13.52
CA SER A 375 -37.52 -21.77 14.73
C SER A 375 -36.15 -22.23 15.25
N ILE A 376 -35.89 -23.54 15.28
CA ILE A 376 -34.61 -24.10 15.77
C ILE A 376 -33.48 -23.81 14.80
N SER A 377 -33.65 -24.14 13.51
CA SER A 377 -32.59 -23.98 12.51
C SER A 377 -32.20 -22.50 12.36
N PHE A 378 -33.18 -21.59 12.39
CA PHE A 378 -32.91 -20.15 12.31
C PHE A 378 -32.21 -19.65 13.59
N SER A 379 -32.63 -20.10 14.77
CA SER A 379 -31.97 -19.73 16.03
C SER A 379 -30.52 -20.23 16.08
N ALA A 380 -30.30 -21.49 15.70
CA ALA A 380 -28.97 -22.08 15.63
C ALA A 380 -28.09 -21.37 14.60
N LEU A 381 -28.65 -20.96 13.46
CA LEU A 381 -27.96 -20.13 12.47
C LEU A 381 -27.51 -18.78 13.06
N ILE A 382 -28.41 -18.03 13.70
CA ILE A 382 -28.05 -16.73 14.31
C ILE A 382 -26.97 -16.91 15.37
N VAL A 383 -27.14 -17.85 16.31
CA VAL A 383 -26.16 -18.07 17.38
C VAL A 383 -24.82 -18.54 16.81
N THR A 384 -24.82 -19.39 15.77
CA THR A 384 -23.61 -19.83 15.06
C THR A 384 -22.87 -18.64 14.44
N GLU A 385 -23.56 -17.75 13.74
CA GLU A 385 -22.95 -16.56 13.13
C GLU A 385 -22.34 -15.62 14.18
N LEU A 386 -23.08 -15.31 15.25
CA LEU A 386 -22.58 -14.48 16.35
C LEU A 386 -21.35 -15.12 17.01
N LEU A 387 -21.41 -16.42 17.29
CA LEU A 387 -20.27 -17.15 17.88
C LEU A 387 -19.06 -17.17 16.94
N MET A 388 -19.26 -17.36 15.64
CA MET A 388 -18.19 -17.36 14.64
C MET A 388 -17.47 -16.00 14.56
N VAL A 389 -18.22 -14.90 14.64
CA VAL A 389 -17.65 -13.54 14.73
C VAL A 389 -16.85 -13.41 16.02
N ALA A 390 -17.45 -13.69 17.18
CA ALA A 390 -16.80 -13.60 18.48
C ALA A 390 -15.49 -14.41 18.58
N LEU A 391 -15.45 -15.62 18.02
CA LEU A 391 -14.26 -16.49 18.00
C LEU A 391 -13.17 -16.01 17.01
N THR A 392 -13.49 -15.06 16.13
CA THR A 392 -12.56 -14.54 15.12
C THR A 392 -11.93 -13.21 15.48
N ILE A 393 -12.58 -12.44 16.36
CA ILE A 393 -12.02 -11.23 16.94
C ILE A 393 -10.65 -11.53 17.57
N ARG A 394 -9.65 -10.71 17.26
CA ARG A 394 -8.30 -10.82 17.86
C ARG A 394 -8.20 -9.95 19.09
N THR A 395 -8.65 -8.70 18.99
CA THR A 395 -8.65 -7.74 20.09
C THR A 395 -10.06 -7.20 20.30
N TRP A 396 -10.61 -7.45 21.49
CA TRP A 396 -11.93 -6.95 21.83
C TRP A 396 -11.92 -5.44 22.03
N HIS A 397 -12.79 -4.76 21.29
CA HIS A 397 -13.16 -3.37 21.54
C HIS A 397 -14.57 -3.33 22.15
N TYR A 398 -14.83 -2.37 23.05
CA TYR A 398 -16.12 -2.30 23.76
C TYR A 398 -17.33 -2.20 22.80
N LEU A 399 -17.19 -1.48 21.68
CA LEU A 399 -18.23 -1.40 20.65
C LEU A 399 -18.51 -2.74 19.95
N MET A 400 -17.52 -3.64 19.85
CA MET A 400 -17.72 -4.96 19.25
C MET A 400 -18.52 -5.86 20.21
N ALA A 401 -18.19 -5.82 21.50
CA ALA A 401 -18.98 -6.50 22.53
C ALA A 401 -20.41 -5.95 22.60
N ALA A 402 -20.57 -4.63 22.52
CA ALA A 402 -21.88 -4.00 22.47
C ALA A 402 -22.68 -4.41 21.21
N ALA A 403 -22.02 -4.53 20.04
CA ALA A 403 -22.63 -4.98 18.80
C ALA A 403 -23.13 -6.43 18.88
N GLU A 404 -22.33 -7.35 19.44
CA GLU A 404 -22.72 -8.74 19.70
C GLU A 404 -23.95 -8.81 20.61
N ILE A 405 -23.90 -8.12 21.77
CA ILE A 405 -25.00 -8.11 22.74
C ILE A 405 -26.26 -7.48 22.13
N ALA A 406 -26.12 -6.37 21.39
CA ALA A 406 -27.25 -5.70 20.76
C ALA A 406 -27.91 -6.59 19.71
N SER A 407 -27.14 -7.23 18.83
CA SER A 407 -27.65 -8.16 17.83
C SER A 407 -28.38 -9.35 18.45
N PHE A 408 -27.80 -9.96 19.49
CA PHE A 408 -28.44 -11.05 20.23
C PHE A 408 -29.74 -10.58 20.91
N THR A 409 -29.72 -9.42 21.55
CA THR A 409 -30.90 -8.85 22.23
C THR A 409 -32.03 -8.53 21.24
N ILE A 410 -31.69 -7.93 20.09
CA ILE A 410 -32.66 -7.64 19.02
C ILE A 410 -33.29 -8.95 18.53
N TYR A 411 -32.50 -10.01 18.37
CA TYR A 411 -33.02 -11.31 17.97
C TYR A 411 -33.98 -11.90 19.01
N ILE A 412 -33.61 -11.91 20.30
CA ILE A 412 -34.48 -12.39 21.39
C ILE A 412 -35.79 -11.58 21.47
N ILE A 413 -35.73 -10.25 21.33
CA ILE A 413 -36.92 -9.40 21.27
C ILE A 413 -37.80 -9.79 20.07
N SER A 414 -37.20 -10.03 18.91
CA SER A 414 -37.95 -10.42 17.71
C SER A 414 -38.65 -11.76 17.85
N MET A 415 -38.06 -12.74 18.55
CA MET A 415 -38.71 -14.02 18.87
C MET A 415 -39.95 -13.81 19.76
N ALA A 416 -39.93 -12.84 20.68
CA ALA A 416 -41.08 -12.53 21.52
C ALA A 416 -42.22 -11.82 20.77
N ILE A 417 -41.90 -11.05 19.72
CA ILE A 417 -42.85 -10.27 18.92
C ILE A 417 -43.49 -11.12 17.81
N LEU A 418 -42.69 -11.92 17.10
CA LEU A 418 -43.11 -12.68 15.90
C LEU A 418 -43.78 -14.02 16.26
N LYS A 419 -44.94 -13.93 16.93
CA LYS A 419 -45.69 -15.09 17.43
C LYS A 419 -46.14 -16.07 16.33
N ASP A 420 -46.32 -15.59 15.11
CA ASP A 420 -46.75 -16.41 13.97
C ASP A 420 -45.67 -17.38 13.50
N VAL A 421 -44.41 -17.12 13.87
CA VAL A 421 -43.23 -17.90 13.45
C VAL A 421 -42.56 -18.61 14.63
N PHE A 422 -42.73 -18.06 15.82
CA PHE A 422 -42.06 -18.46 17.04
C PHE A 422 -43.08 -18.80 18.11
N ASP A 423 -43.26 -20.09 18.36
CA ASP A 423 -44.11 -20.57 19.43
C ASP A 423 -43.47 -20.27 20.80
N ARG A 424 -44.20 -19.52 21.63
CA ARG A 424 -43.72 -19.02 22.92
C ARG A 424 -43.48 -20.14 23.92
N GLU A 425 -44.35 -21.15 23.95
CA GLU A 425 -44.22 -22.26 24.89
C GLU A 425 -43.00 -23.11 24.52
N PHE A 426 -42.82 -23.34 23.22
CA PHE A 426 -41.69 -24.09 22.70
C PHE A 426 -40.34 -23.38 22.93
N ILE A 427 -40.24 -22.07 22.68
CA ILE A 427 -38.97 -21.33 22.87
C ILE A 427 -38.52 -21.30 24.33
N GLN A 428 -39.45 -21.28 25.27
CA GLN A 428 -39.15 -21.30 26.70
C GLN A 428 -38.82 -22.71 27.22
N SER A 429 -39.03 -23.74 26.40
CA SER A 429 -38.71 -25.10 26.76
C SER A 429 -37.19 -25.31 26.86
N LEU A 430 -36.79 -26.18 27.79
CA LEU A 430 -35.41 -26.66 27.84
C LEU A 430 -35.04 -27.44 26.57
N ASP A 431 -36.04 -28.03 25.91
CA ASP A 431 -35.90 -28.80 24.69
C ASP A 431 -35.34 -27.94 23.55
N PHE A 432 -35.98 -26.79 23.28
CA PHE A 432 -35.48 -25.82 22.31
C PHE A 432 -34.04 -25.38 22.63
N LEU A 433 -33.77 -25.01 23.89
CA LEU A 433 -32.46 -24.49 24.28
C LEU A 433 -31.33 -25.52 24.08
N TRP A 434 -31.48 -26.75 24.57
CA TRP A 434 -30.41 -27.75 24.44
C TRP A 434 -30.17 -28.11 22.96
N LYS A 435 -31.22 -28.11 22.13
CA LYS A 435 -31.16 -28.48 20.72
C LYS A 435 -30.45 -27.41 19.89
N VAL A 436 -30.79 -26.14 20.11
CA VAL A 436 -30.07 -25.00 19.50
C VAL A 436 -28.59 -25.01 19.93
N LEU A 437 -28.31 -25.24 21.22
CA LEU A 437 -26.94 -25.30 21.72
C LEU A 437 -26.14 -26.48 21.16
N ALA A 438 -26.73 -27.67 21.07
CA ALA A 438 -26.09 -28.86 20.54
C ALA A 438 -25.71 -28.68 19.06
N ILE A 439 -26.64 -28.20 18.24
CA ILE A 439 -26.40 -27.94 16.80
C ILE A 439 -25.31 -26.87 16.63
N THR A 440 -25.39 -25.78 17.39
CA THR A 440 -24.40 -24.70 17.36
C THR A 440 -23.01 -25.21 17.77
N LEU A 441 -22.93 -26.03 18.82
CA LEU A 441 -21.67 -26.59 19.30
C LEU A 441 -21.03 -27.49 18.24
N VAL A 442 -21.79 -28.39 17.63
CA VAL A 442 -21.29 -29.30 16.58
C VAL A 442 -20.84 -28.53 15.33
N SER A 443 -21.54 -27.44 15.00
CA SER A 443 -21.17 -26.54 13.90
C SER A 443 -19.86 -25.79 14.16
N CYS A 444 -19.65 -25.24 15.37
CA CYS A 444 -18.52 -24.35 15.66
C CYS A 444 -17.30 -25.04 16.28
N LEU A 445 -17.48 -26.07 17.11
CA LEU A 445 -16.41 -26.66 17.92
C LEU A 445 -15.27 -27.25 17.07
N PRO A 446 -15.52 -28.02 15.99
CA PRO A 446 -14.44 -28.59 15.19
C PRO A 446 -13.59 -27.51 14.50
N LEU A 447 -14.22 -26.42 14.05
CA LEU A 447 -13.54 -25.28 13.45
C LEU A 447 -12.66 -24.55 14.48
N TYR A 448 -13.17 -24.38 15.69
CA TYR A 448 -12.40 -23.79 16.79
C TYR A 448 -11.18 -24.65 17.16
N VAL A 449 -11.37 -25.96 17.31
CA VAL A 449 -10.28 -26.90 17.61
C VAL A 449 -9.23 -26.86 16.52
N LEU A 450 -9.62 -26.90 15.24
CA LEU A 450 -8.69 -26.83 14.11
C LEU A 450 -7.90 -25.52 14.10
N LYS A 451 -8.57 -24.39 14.37
CA LYS A 451 -7.94 -23.07 14.47
C LYS A 451 -6.97 -23.00 15.65
N PHE A 452 -7.33 -23.55 16.81
CA PHE A 452 -6.48 -23.62 18.00
C PHE A 452 -5.23 -24.46 17.74
N LEU A 453 -5.38 -25.66 17.17
CA LEU A 453 -4.26 -26.54 16.82
C LEU A 453 -3.34 -25.85 15.81
N THR A 454 -3.89 -25.21 14.78
CA THR A 454 -3.10 -24.48 13.78
C THR A 454 -2.29 -23.35 14.42
N ARG A 455 -2.90 -22.57 15.34
CA ARG A 455 -2.19 -21.50 16.06
C ARG A 455 -1.10 -22.05 16.98
N ARG A 456 -1.30 -23.23 17.58
CA ARG A 456 -0.32 -23.85 18.48
C ARG A 456 0.87 -24.46 17.73
N PHE A 457 0.63 -25.13 16.61
CA PHE A 457 1.68 -25.80 15.83
C PHE A 457 2.34 -24.89 14.78
N SER A 458 1.69 -23.80 14.38
CA SER A 458 2.22 -22.85 13.39
C SER A 458 1.80 -21.42 13.74
N PRO A 459 2.36 -20.84 14.82
CA PRO A 459 1.98 -19.51 15.28
C PRO A 459 2.37 -18.44 14.24
N PRO A 460 1.51 -17.42 14.03
CA PRO A 460 1.83 -16.27 13.20
C PRO A 460 3.09 -15.54 13.68
N SER A 461 3.85 -14.92 12.77
CA SER A 461 5.11 -14.23 13.11
C SER A 461 4.94 -13.13 14.15
N TYR A 462 3.81 -12.42 14.14
CA TYR A 462 3.53 -11.36 15.11
C TYR A 462 3.33 -11.88 16.55
N THR A 463 2.90 -13.13 16.71
CA THR A 463 2.70 -13.75 18.04
C THR A 463 4.03 -14.03 18.75
N LYS A 464 5.16 -13.96 18.03
CA LYS A 464 6.51 -14.07 18.62
C LYS A 464 7.02 -12.75 19.20
N LEU A 465 6.32 -11.63 18.94
CA LEU A 465 6.74 -10.27 19.31
C LEU A 465 5.94 -9.70 20.50
N THR A 466 4.96 -10.47 20.96
CA THR A 466 4.09 -10.20 22.13
C THR A 466 4.28 -11.33 23.12
#